data_AF-A0A817TB11-F1
#
_entry.id   AF-A0A817TB11-F1
#
_cell.length_a   1.000
_cell.length_b   1.000
_cell.length_c   1.000
_cell.angle_alpha   90.00
_cell.angle_beta   90.00
_cell.angle_gamma   90.00
#
_symmetry.space_group_name_H-M   'P 1'
#
loop_
_entity.id
_entity.type
_entity.pdbx_description
1 polymer ?
#
loop_
_entity_poly.entity_id
_entity_poly.type
_entity_poly.pdbx_seq_one_letter_code
_entity_poly.pdbx_strand_id
1 'polypeptide(L)'
;MTKNCPSFTRHQSLEATQVIPLFDLPSTICTITPPFKPKAGEVYVLKLDIGHENDWRSGGYRWVQIAARCLPTHSPVIKKCYFHAGQKNKQKSKDFEKQTFVSLVDPSKVVVQYLGNENVAEEFPHGNCKKNTKPFFHTRPSLLNKLICEVASNAETVQIFKQYTRHNSTEHTTTNNNNNDDDNDDDDDDDEDDEGNNSNQINETFDDSQNKQKKTSLKNSNLSNTLSETKVNADILSRSRNIEQIRNIKRRLARRLVASTDEISELYRFASETPNYIVRFTLIPNVVVVAFSNESMHEFNLL
;
A
#
# COMPACT_ATOMS: atom_id res chain seq x y z
N MET A 1 -14.62 -23.61 -6.10
CA MET A 1 -14.53 -22.96 -4.76
C MET A 1 -15.73 -23.38 -3.94
N THR A 2 -15.49 -24.11 -2.86
CA THR A 2 -16.49 -24.82 -2.05
C THR A 2 -17.33 -23.87 -1.21
N LYS A 3 -18.62 -23.75 -1.53
CA LYS A 3 -19.65 -22.99 -0.80
C LYS A 3 -20.17 -23.73 0.45
N ASN A 4 -19.27 -24.19 1.32
CA ASN A 4 -19.67 -24.90 2.56
C ASN A 4 -19.51 -24.05 3.84
N CYS A 5 -19.35 -22.72 3.71
CA CYS A 5 -19.45 -21.84 4.86
C CYS A 5 -20.93 -21.50 5.15
N PRO A 6 -21.33 -21.39 6.43
CA PRO A 6 -22.63 -20.83 6.80
C PRO A 6 -22.87 -19.53 6.04
N SER A 7 -24.09 -19.30 5.54
CA SER A 7 -24.42 -18.03 4.90
C SER A 7 -24.42 -16.93 5.96
N PHE A 8 -23.30 -16.23 6.10
CA PHE A 8 -23.22 -15.07 6.98
C PHE A 8 -23.99 -13.91 6.35
N THR A 9 -24.74 -13.17 7.18
CA THR A 9 -25.44 -12.00 6.67
C THR A 9 -24.42 -10.89 6.40
N ARG A 10 -24.65 -10.11 5.34
CA ARG A 10 -23.75 -9.02 4.93
C ARG A 10 -23.57 -7.91 5.99
N HIS A 11 -24.35 -7.92 7.08
CA HIS A 11 -24.31 -6.91 8.14
C HIS A 11 -23.89 -7.46 9.50
N GLN A 12 -23.77 -8.78 9.66
CA GLN A 12 -23.44 -9.38 10.95
C GLN A 12 -21.95 -9.70 11.03
N SER A 13 -21.29 -8.99 11.94
CA SER A 13 -19.90 -9.29 12.32
C SER A 13 -19.78 -10.67 12.93
N LEU A 14 -18.71 -11.40 12.58
CA LEU A 14 -18.37 -12.65 13.25
C LEU A 14 -17.94 -12.40 14.69
N GLU A 15 -18.49 -13.23 15.59
CA GLU A 15 -18.08 -13.29 16.98
C GLU A 15 -16.91 -14.27 17.19
N ALA A 16 -16.18 -14.10 18.29
CA ALA A 16 -15.00 -14.94 18.58
C ALA A 16 -15.32 -16.44 18.56
N THR A 17 -16.48 -16.85 19.07
CA THR A 17 -16.94 -18.25 19.07
C THR A 17 -17.15 -18.82 17.67
N GLN A 18 -17.48 -17.97 16.69
CA GLN A 18 -17.65 -18.38 15.29
C GLN A 18 -16.31 -18.39 14.53
N VAL A 19 -15.37 -17.53 14.92
CA VAL A 19 -14.07 -17.39 14.26
C VAL A 19 -13.08 -18.47 14.69
N ILE A 20 -13.06 -18.85 15.98
CA ILE A 20 -12.10 -19.83 16.51
C ILE A 20 -12.08 -21.13 15.67
N PRO A 21 -13.24 -21.78 15.39
CA PRO A 21 -13.24 -23.02 14.59
C PRO A 21 -12.74 -22.83 13.14
N LEU A 22 -12.75 -21.60 12.61
CA LEU A 22 -12.25 -21.31 11.27
C LEU A 22 -10.71 -21.37 11.19
N PHE A 23 -10.01 -21.18 12.31
CA PHE A 23 -8.56 -21.33 12.37
C PHE A 23 -8.11 -22.80 12.38
N ASP A 24 -8.99 -23.71 12.84
CA ASP A 24 -8.74 -25.15 12.89
C ASP A 24 -9.00 -25.85 11.54
N LEU A 25 -9.50 -25.10 10.55
CA LEU A 25 -9.71 -25.62 9.21
C LEU A 25 -8.38 -26.08 8.57
N PRO A 26 -8.40 -27.19 7.81
CA PRO A 26 -7.19 -27.71 7.18
C PRO A 26 -6.65 -26.71 6.14
N SER A 27 -5.33 -26.62 6.03
CA SER A 27 -4.68 -25.69 5.08
C SER A 27 -5.08 -25.91 3.62
N THR A 28 -5.59 -27.10 3.27
CA THR A 28 -6.04 -27.45 1.91
C THR A 28 -7.30 -26.69 1.47
N ILE A 29 -8.07 -26.13 2.41
CA ILE A 29 -9.25 -25.31 2.10
C ILE A 29 -9.01 -23.81 2.27
N CYS A 30 -7.86 -23.43 2.84
CA CYS A 30 -7.45 -22.04 2.95
C CYS A 30 -6.94 -21.55 1.59
N THR A 31 -7.24 -20.29 1.25
CA THR A 31 -6.67 -19.66 0.06
C THR A 31 -5.37 -18.96 0.42
N ILE A 32 -4.37 -19.03 -0.46
CA ILE A 32 -3.07 -18.36 -0.24
C ILE A 32 -3.12 -16.92 -0.75
N THR A 33 -3.86 -16.69 -1.84
CA THR A 33 -4.02 -15.37 -2.44
C THR A 33 -5.25 -14.66 -1.85
N PRO A 34 -5.13 -13.38 -1.42
CA PRO A 34 -6.29 -12.60 -1.01
C PRO A 34 -7.26 -12.37 -2.18
N PRO A 35 -8.58 -12.33 -1.91
CA PRO A 35 -9.56 -12.05 -2.95
C PRO A 35 -9.43 -10.62 -3.47
N PHE A 36 -9.61 -10.44 -4.78
CA PHE A 36 -9.65 -9.11 -5.41
C PHE A 36 -11.10 -8.61 -5.50
N LYS A 37 -11.36 -7.43 -4.93
CA LYS A 37 -12.71 -6.83 -4.85
C LYS A 37 -13.81 -7.78 -4.33
N PRO A 38 -13.63 -8.37 -3.14
CA PRO A 38 -14.65 -9.23 -2.54
C PRO A 38 -15.96 -8.48 -2.27
N LYS A 39 -17.06 -9.22 -2.19
CA LYS A 39 -18.41 -8.69 -1.95
C LYS A 39 -18.75 -8.69 -0.46
N ALA A 40 -19.68 -7.82 -0.06
CA ALA A 40 -20.18 -7.85 1.31
C ALA A 40 -20.87 -9.19 1.63
N GLY A 41 -20.63 -9.70 2.84
CA GLY A 41 -21.06 -11.01 3.30
C GLY A 41 -20.07 -12.14 3.07
N GLU A 42 -19.02 -11.93 2.26
CA GLU A 42 -18.02 -12.96 2.02
C GLU A 42 -17.02 -13.09 3.18
N VAL A 43 -16.62 -14.33 3.47
CA VAL A 43 -15.65 -14.69 4.50
C VAL A 43 -14.58 -15.58 3.89
N TYR A 44 -13.32 -15.27 4.16
CA TYR A 44 -12.16 -15.99 3.66
C TYR A 44 -11.26 -16.41 4.81
N VAL A 45 -10.72 -17.62 4.72
CA VAL A 45 -9.62 -18.08 5.60
C VAL A 45 -8.37 -18.16 4.75
N LEU A 46 -7.42 -17.27 5.05
CA LEU A 46 -6.19 -17.16 4.29
C LEU A 46 -5.06 -17.85 5.04
N LYS A 47 -4.29 -18.66 4.32
CA LYS A 47 -3.02 -19.20 4.81
C LYS A 47 -1.94 -18.15 4.57
N LEU A 48 -1.13 -17.89 5.60
CA LEU A 48 -0.03 -16.94 5.58
C LEU A 48 1.30 -17.70 5.54
N ASP A 49 2.12 -17.39 4.55
CA ASP A 49 3.49 -17.86 4.50
C ASP A 49 4.40 -16.93 5.32
N ILE A 50 5.55 -17.45 5.75
CA ILE A 50 6.54 -16.68 6.51
C ILE A 50 7.04 -15.51 5.66
N GLY A 51 7.00 -14.29 6.21
CA GLY A 51 7.32 -13.04 5.50
C GLY A 51 6.17 -12.46 4.67
N HIS A 52 5.01 -13.13 4.64
CA HIS A 52 3.80 -12.74 3.91
C HIS A 52 2.61 -12.45 4.84
N GLU A 53 2.85 -12.21 6.13
CA GLU A 53 1.84 -12.14 7.19
C GLU A 53 0.82 -11.01 6.98
N ASN A 54 1.15 -10.03 6.14
CA ASN A 54 0.32 -8.85 5.87
C ASN A 54 -0.21 -8.78 4.42
N ASP A 55 0.06 -9.79 3.59
CA ASP A 55 -0.32 -9.76 2.16
C ASP A 55 -1.83 -9.77 1.95
N TRP A 56 -2.58 -10.31 2.90
CA TRP A 56 -4.04 -10.25 2.95
C TRP A 56 -4.63 -8.83 2.87
N ARG A 57 -3.82 -7.79 3.13
CA ARG A 57 -4.25 -6.39 3.02
C ARG A 57 -4.54 -5.98 1.57
N SER A 58 -4.01 -6.69 0.58
CA SER A 58 -4.04 -6.34 -0.85
C SER A 58 -5.34 -6.76 -1.60
N GLY A 59 -6.50 -6.49 -1.01
CA GLY A 59 -7.81 -6.97 -1.52
C GLY A 59 -8.51 -6.11 -2.58
N GLY A 60 -7.79 -5.24 -3.32
CA GLY A 60 -8.36 -4.40 -4.39
C GLY A 60 -9.14 -3.15 -3.96
N TYR A 61 -9.58 -3.06 -2.70
CA TYR A 61 -10.11 -1.82 -2.12
C TYR A 61 -9.06 -1.07 -1.29
N ARG A 62 -9.33 0.21 -1.04
CA ARG A 62 -8.55 1.05 -0.14
C ARG A 62 -9.12 0.93 1.27
N TRP A 63 -8.34 0.36 2.16
CA TRP A 63 -8.75 0.11 3.53
C TRP A 63 -7.99 1.02 4.49
N VAL A 64 -8.71 1.71 5.38
CA VAL A 64 -8.12 2.46 6.48
C VAL A 64 -8.41 1.71 7.77
N GLN A 65 -7.36 1.34 8.52
CA GLN A 65 -7.54 0.68 9.82
C GLN A 65 -8.02 1.71 10.85
N ILE A 66 -9.15 1.42 11.49
CA ILE A 66 -9.80 2.37 12.43
C ILE A 66 -9.59 1.95 13.88
N ALA A 67 -9.58 0.64 14.13
CA ALA A 67 -9.39 0.10 15.46
C ALA A 67 -8.77 -1.28 15.40
N ALA A 68 -8.21 -1.72 16.53
CA ALA A 68 -7.88 -3.10 16.79
C ALA A 68 -8.29 -3.44 18.22
N ARG A 69 -8.77 -4.66 18.44
CA ARG A 69 -9.15 -5.21 19.75
C ARG A 69 -8.63 -6.63 19.88
N CYS A 70 -8.20 -6.99 21.07
CA CYS A 70 -7.83 -8.37 21.39
C CYS A 70 -9.04 -9.07 22.02
N LEU A 71 -9.29 -10.32 21.63
CA LEU A 71 -10.46 -11.12 22.01
C LEU A 71 -10.02 -12.51 22.52
N PRO A 72 -10.53 -12.96 23.68
CA PRO A 72 -11.20 -12.14 24.71
C PRO A 72 -10.28 -11.05 25.27
N THR A 73 -10.83 -10.09 26.03
CA THR A 73 -10.05 -8.98 26.59
C THR A 73 -8.94 -9.46 27.54
N HIS A 74 -9.21 -10.51 28.31
CA HIS A 74 -8.26 -11.14 29.22
C HIS A 74 -7.76 -12.45 28.61
N SER A 75 -6.45 -12.63 28.51
CA SER A 75 -5.82 -13.78 27.82
C SER A 75 -6.27 -13.93 26.36
N PRO A 76 -5.96 -12.93 25.51
CA PRO A 76 -6.45 -12.89 24.15
C PRO A 76 -5.87 -14.01 23.30
N VAL A 77 -6.73 -14.66 22.52
CA VAL A 77 -6.35 -15.69 21.54
C VAL A 77 -6.45 -15.17 20.11
N ILE A 78 -7.18 -14.09 19.89
CA ILE A 78 -7.41 -13.48 18.59
C ILE A 78 -7.23 -11.96 18.67
N LYS A 79 -6.62 -11.37 17.65
CA LYS A 79 -6.64 -9.92 17.40
C LYS A 79 -7.61 -9.60 16.28
N LYS A 80 -8.67 -8.86 16.58
CA LYS A 80 -9.66 -8.35 15.63
C LYS A 80 -9.30 -6.93 15.21
N CYS A 81 -9.09 -6.70 13.93
CA CYS A 81 -8.82 -5.38 13.35
C CYS A 81 -10.02 -4.92 12.51
N TYR A 82 -10.35 -3.63 12.60
CA TYR A 82 -11.48 -3.00 11.92
C TYR A 82 -10.96 -2.05 10.85
N PHE A 83 -11.51 -2.16 9.65
CA PHE A 83 -11.15 -1.34 8.51
C PHE A 83 -12.40 -0.77 7.84
N HIS A 84 -12.32 0.49 7.43
CA HIS A 84 -13.34 1.16 6.64
C HIS A 84 -12.81 1.38 5.22
N ALA A 85 -13.72 1.36 4.24
CA ALA A 85 -13.39 1.70 2.87
C ALA A 85 -13.07 3.21 2.73
N GLY A 86 -12.01 3.54 2.01
CA GLY A 86 -11.66 4.93 1.66
C GLY A 86 -12.53 5.47 0.53
N GLN A 87 -12.82 6.76 0.55
CA GLN A 87 -13.59 7.50 -0.46
C GLN A 87 -12.75 8.64 -1.07
N LYS A 88 -13.21 9.21 -2.20
CA LYS A 88 -12.47 10.21 -3.00
C LYS A 88 -11.95 11.41 -2.19
N ASN A 89 -12.70 11.86 -1.20
CA ASN A 89 -12.36 13.04 -0.38
C ASN A 89 -11.43 12.72 0.80
N LYS A 90 -10.64 11.64 0.71
CA LYS A 90 -9.84 11.08 1.84
C LYS A 90 -10.69 10.72 3.07
N GLN A 91 -12.01 10.72 2.93
CA GLN A 91 -12.95 10.28 3.95
C GLN A 91 -13.01 8.75 3.97
N LYS A 92 -13.55 8.20 5.05
CA LYS A 92 -13.74 6.77 5.27
C LYS A 92 -15.23 6.50 5.44
N SER A 93 -15.74 5.49 4.75
CA SER A 93 -17.14 5.06 4.89
C SER A 93 -17.26 3.89 5.85
N LYS A 94 -18.23 3.98 6.78
CA LYS A 94 -18.68 2.87 7.63
C LYS A 94 -19.62 1.93 6.90
N ASP A 95 -20.12 2.31 5.72
CA ASP A 95 -21.10 1.52 4.99
C ASP A 95 -20.47 0.30 4.31
N PHE A 96 -19.14 0.25 4.20
CA PHE A 96 -18.41 -0.94 3.79
C PHE A 96 -17.19 -1.15 4.67
N GLU A 97 -17.21 -2.25 5.41
CA GLU A 97 -16.20 -2.60 6.39
C GLU A 97 -15.48 -3.89 6.00
N LYS A 98 -14.21 -3.95 6.36
CA LYS A 98 -13.44 -5.19 6.40
C LYS A 98 -13.06 -5.43 7.85
N GLN A 99 -13.27 -6.65 8.31
CA GLN A 99 -12.81 -7.09 9.62
C GLN A 99 -11.86 -8.26 9.45
N THR A 100 -10.76 -8.22 10.17
CA THR A 100 -9.77 -9.31 10.12
C THR A 100 -9.51 -9.85 11.50
N PHE A 101 -9.38 -11.15 11.59
CA PHE A 101 -9.10 -11.88 12.82
C PHE A 101 -7.79 -12.61 12.60
N VAL A 102 -6.80 -12.26 13.42
CA VAL A 102 -5.47 -12.89 13.41
C VAL A 102 -5.37 -13.72 14.69
N SER A 103 -5.06 -15.01 14.56
CA SER A 103 -4.80 -15.84 15.73
C SER A 103 -3.48 -15.41 16.37
N LEU A 104 -3.49 -15.25 17.69
CA LEU A 104 -2.30 -14.93 18.50
C LEU A 104 -1.54 -16.19 18.92
N VAL A 105 -2.16 -17.36 18.78
CA VAL A 105 -1.56 -18.67 19.07
C VAL A 105 -0.89 -19.25 17.82
N ASP A 106 -1.55 -19.14 16.67
CA ASP A 106 -1.07 -19.62 15.37
C ASP A 106 -1.20 -18.51 14.31
N PRO A 107 -0.16 -17.68 14.10
CA PRO A 107 -0.20 -16.59 13.14
C PRO A 107 -0.14 -17.06 11.67
N SER A 108 -0.15 -18.37 11.38
CA SER A 108 -0.12 -18.90 10.01
C SER A 108 -1.45 -18.75 9.26
N LYS A 109 -2.51 -18.26 9.91
CA LYS A 109 -3.81 -18.02 9.28
C LYS A 109 -4.42 -16.69 9.69
N VAL A 110 -5.21 -16.12 8.78
CA VAL A 110 -6.06 -14.95 9.04
C VAL A 110 -7.46 -15.19 8.49
N VAL A 111 -8.48 -14.86 9.27
CA VAL A 111 -9.86 -14.83 8.80
C VAL A 111 -10.20 -13.40 8.40
N VAL A 112 -10.77 -13.23 7.22
CA VAL A 112 -11.16 -11.93 6.67
C VAL A 112 -12.64 -11.96 6.34
N GLN A 113 -13.40 -11.02 6.89
CA GLN A 113 -14.82 -10.83 6.62
C GLN A 113 -15.06 -9.45 6.01
N TYR A 114 -15.92 -9.40 5.00
CA TYR A 114 -16.38 -8.17 4.36
C TYR A 114 -17.85 -7.92 4.69
N LEU A 115 -18.19 -6.70 5.09
CA LEU A 115 -19.52 -6.32 5.59
C LEU A 115 -20.00 -5.04 4.92
N GLY A 116 -21.32 -4.88 4.78
CA GLY A 116 -21.95 -3.65 4.33
C GLY A 116 -22.32 -3.63 2.85
N ASN A 117 -21.91 -2.57 2.15
CA ASN A 117 -22.23 -2.30 0.73
C ASN A 117 -20.95 -1.92 -0.04
N GLU A 118 -20.37 -2.86 -0.77
CA GLU A 118 -19.13 -2.66 -1.53
C GLU A 118 -19.17 -1.50 -2.53
N ASN A 119 -20.36 -1.09 -2.99
CA ASN A 119 -20.50 -0.03 -3.99
C ASN A 119 -20.12 1.37 -3.47
N VAL A 120 -19.99 1.56 -2.15
CA VAL A 120 -19.51 2.82 -1.56
C VAL A 120 -17.99 2.97 -1.68
N ALA A 121 -17.27 1.89 -2.00
CA ALA A 121 -15.82 1.91 -2.17
C ALA A 121 -15.49 2.46 -3.57
N GLU A 122 -15.34 3.77 -3.64
CA GLU A 122 -15.00 4.47 -4.88
C GLU A 122 -13.53 4.29 -5.24
N GLU A 123 -13.28 4.14 -6.54
CA GLU A 123 -11.93 4.30 -7.08
C GLU A 123 -11.64 5.79 -7.27
N PHE A 124 -10.46 6.20 -6.82
CA PHE A 124 -9.99 7.57 -7.00
C PHE A 124 -8.49 7.56 -7.30
N PRO A 125 -7.95 8.63 -7.91
CA PRO A 125 -6.53 8.74 -8.22
C PRO A 125 -5.65 8.62 -6.96
N HIS A 126 -4.40 8.17 -7.09
CA HIS A 126 -3.48 8.02 -5.94
C HIS A 126 -2.03 8.00 -6.32
N GLY A 127 -1.21 8.51 -5.40
CA GLY A 127 0.19 8.79 -5.65
C GLY A 127 0.26 9.76 -6.81
N ASN A 128 1.09 9.44 -7.78
CA ASN A 128 1.32 10.31 -8.94
C ASN A 128 0.31 10.06 -10.07
N CYS A 129 -0.64 9.12 -9.91
CA CYS A 129 -1.65 8.87 -10.93
C CYS A 129 -2.71 9.96 -10.82
N LYS A 130 -2.81 10.87 -11.81
CA LYS A 130 -3.83 11.92 -11.89
C LYS A 130 -5.18 11.39 -12.42
N LYS A 131 -5.16 10.37 -13.28
CA LYS A 131 -6.36 9.74 -13.88
C LYS A 131 -6.78 8.47 -13.12
N ASN A 132 -8.05 8.09 -13.17
CA ASN A 132 -8.57 6.85 -12.58
C ASN A 132 -8.88 5.78 -13.64
N THR A 133 -7.97 5.58 -14.58
CA THR A 133 -8.15 4.65 -15.71
C THR A 133 -7.83 3.19 -15.35
N LYS A 134 -7.23 2.95 -14.18
CA LYS A 134 -6.75 1.63 -13.76
C LYS A 134 -7.29 1.26 -12.39
N PRO A 135 -7.68 -0.01 -12.18
CA PRO A 135 -8.08 -0.47 -10.87
C PRO A 135 -6.98 -0.24 -9.83
N PHE A 136 -7.39 0.02 -8.61
CA PHE A 136 -6.45 0.11 -7.51
C PHE A 136 -5.93 -1.29 -7.15
N PHE A 137 -4.62 -1.47 -7.31
CA PHE A 137 -3.90 -2.63 -6.82
C PHE A 137 -2.91 -2.17 -5.77
N HIS A 138 -3.12 -2.60 -4.53
CA HIS A 138 -2.15 -2.39 -3.47
C HIS A 138 -0.97 -3.34 -3.67
N THR A 139 0.25 -2.82 -3.66
CA THR A 139 1.45 -3.65 -3.64
C THR A 139 1.44 -4.50 -2.38
N ARG A 140 1.66 -5.81 -2.51
CA ARG A 140 1.75 -6.73 -1.38
C ARG A 140 2.87 -6.25 -0.43
N PRO A 141 2.62 -6.14 0.89
CA PRO A 141 3.65 -5.77 1.86
C PRO A 141 4.93 -6.61 1.79
N SER A 142 4.83 -7.92 1.55
CA SER A 142 6.01 -8.79 1.36
C SER A 142 6.89 -8.33 0.19
N LEU A 143 6.27 -8.06 -0.97
CA LEU A 143 6.94 -7.55 -2.16
C LEU A 143 7.54 -6.17 -1.89
N LEU A 144 6.81 -5.30 -1.21
CA LEU A 144 7.32 -3.98 -0.84
C LEU A 144 8.54 -4.07 0.07
N ASN A 145 8.51 -4.95 1.07
CA ASN A 145 9.63 -5.20 1.98
C ASN A 145 10.83 -5.78 1.23
N LYS A 146 10.60 -6.74 0.33
CA LYS A 146 11.65 -7.29 -0.55
C LYS A 146 12.31 -6.20 -1.38
N LEU A 147 11.51 -5.34 -2.02
CA LEU A 147 12.02 -4.20 -2.80
C LEU A 147 12.83 -3.24 -1.92
N ILE A 148 12.39 -2.95 -0.69
CA ILE A 148 13.15 -2.10 0.25
C ILE A 148 14.52 -2.72 0.56
N CYS A 149 14.56 -4.02 0.89
CA CYS A 149 15.82 -4.71 1.20
C CYS A 149 16.77 -4.75 -0.02
N GLU A 150 16.25 -5.00 -1.21
CA GLU A 150 17.06 -5.08 -2.44
C GLU A 150 17.55 -3.73 -2.91
N VAL A 151 16.75 -2.67 -2.75
CA VAL A 151 17.22 -1.31 -3.00
C VAL A 151 18.34 -0.94 -2.03
N ALA A 152 18.23 -1.33 -0.76
CA ALA A 152 19.28 -1.10 0.22
C ALA A 152 20.59 -1.85 -0.12
N SER A 153 20.50 -3.01 -0.78
CA SER A 153 21.66 -3.77 -1.24
C SER A 153 22.16 -3.39 -2.65
N ASN A 154 21.61 -2.32 -3.26
CA ASN A 154 21.91 -1.90 -4.65
C ASN A 154 21.66 -2.99 -5.71
N ALA A 155 20.88 -4.02 -5.42
CA ALA A 155 20.51 -5.02 -6.41
C ALA A 155 19.59 -4.42 -7.48
N GLU A 156 19.68 -4.91 -8.71
CA GLU A 156 18.99 -4.38 -9.90
C GLU A 156 17.46 -4.56 -9.80
N THR A 157 16.83 -3.62 -9.09
CA THR A 157 15.45 -3.69 -8.57
C THR A 157 14.37 -3.90 -9.64
N VAL A 158 14.69 -3.55 -10.90
CA VAL A 158 13.82 -3.69 -12.07
C VAL A 158 13.59 -5.16 -12.46
N GLN A 159 14.57 -6.05 -12.23
CA GLN A 159 14.42 -7.46 -12.59
C GLN A 159 13.45 -8.21 -11.67
N ILE A 160 13.46 -7.90 -10.38
CA ILE A 160 12.59 -8.53 -9.38
C ILE A 160 11.11 -8.25 -9.68
N PHE A 161 10.81 -7.01 -10.08
CA PHE A 161 9.45 -6.64 -10.36
C PHE A 161 8.89 -7.35 -11.60
N LYS A 162 9.71 -7.45 -12.67
CA LYS A 162 9.34 -8.19 -13.89
C LYS A 162 9.09 -9.68 -13.62
N GLN A 163 9.84 -10.30 -12.71
CA GLN A 163 9.58 -11.67 -12.30
C GLN A 163 8.23 -11.78 -11.59
N TYR A 164 7.91 -10.85 -10.68
CA TYR A 164 6.70 -10.91 -9.87
C TYR A 164 5.41 -10.68 -10.66
N THR A 165 5.40 -9.77 -11.63
CA THR A 165 4.20 -9.54 -12.46
C THR A 165 3.94 -10.66 -13.46
N ARG A 166 5.00 -11.30 -13.96
CA ARG A 166 4.87 -12.45 -14.86
C ARG A 166 4.15 -13.62 -14.19
N HIS A 167 4.37 -13.86 -12.90
CA HIS A 167 3.70 -14.96 -12.19
C HIS A 167 2.21 -14.69 -11.94
N ASN A 168 1.80 -13.46 -11.65
CA ASN A 168 0.39 -13.13 -11.36
C ASN A 168 -0.50 -13.06 -12.63
N SER A 169 0.09 -12.89 -13.82
CA SER A 169 -0.66 -12.74 -15.07
C SER A 169 -1.33 -14.04 -15.56
N THR A 170 -0.92 -15.19 -15.02
CA THR A 170 -1.35 -16.51 -15.49
C THR A 170 -2.70 -16.95 -14.91
N GLU A 171 -3.23 -16.26 -13.88
CA GLU A 171 -4.35 -16.78 -13.08
C GLU A 171 -5.72 -16.08 -13.27
N HIS A 172 -5.81 -14.97 -14.01
CA HIS A 172 -7.10 -14.28 -14.19
C HIS A 172 -7.33 -13.79 -15.62
N THR A 173 -8.07 -14.58 -16.40
CA THR A 173 -8.74 -14.12 -17.64
C THR A 173 -10.24 -14.30 -17.49
N THR A 174 -10.97 -13.21 -17.24
CA THR A 174 -12.40 -13.10 -17.59
C THR A 174 -12.85 -11.64 -17.72
N THR A 175 -13.37 -11.34 -18.92
CA THR A 175 -14.41 -10.36 -19.27
C THR A 175 -14.10 -8.85 -19.41
N ASN A 176 -14.19 -8.42 -20.68
CA ASN A 176 -14.80 -7.24 -21.31
C ASN A 176 -14.57 -5.78 -20.83
N ASN A 177 -14.00 -5.05 -21.80
CA ASN A 177 -14.52 -3.87 -22.52
C ASN A 177 -14.19 -2.44 -22.09
N ASN A 178 -13.66 -1.76 -23.11
CA ASN A 178 -13.74 -0.35 -23.50
C ASN A 178 -13.06 0.66 -22.58
N ASN A 179 -11.90 1.16 -23.03
CA ASN A 179 -11.84 2.50 -23.63
C ASN A 179 -10.46 2.75 -24.26
N ASN A 180 -10.50 3.43 -25.41
CA ASN A 180 -9.37 4.16 -25.97
C ASN A 180 -8.97 5.25 -24.97
N ASP A 181 -7.67 5.45 -24.78
CA ASP A 181 -7.07 6.77 -24.51
C ASP A 181 -5.55 6.59 -24.66
N ASP A 182 -5.07 6.96 -25.85
CA ASP A 182 -3.72 7.48 -26.04
C ASP A 182 -3.64 8.78 -25.22
N ASP A 183 -2.62 8.93 -24.39
CA ASP A 183 -2.09 10.24 -23.96
C ASP A 183 -0.70 9.99 -23.37
N ASN A 184 0.32 10.20 -24.20
CA ASN A 184 1.65 10.58 -23.77
C ASN A 184 1.58 12.07 -23.47
N ASP A 185 1.59 12.45 -22.19
CA ASP A 185 1.90 13.81 -21.74
C ASP A 185 2.61 13.68 -20.39
N ASP A 186 3.93 13.51 -20.43
CA ASP A 186 4.82 13.83 -19.31
C ASP A 186 5.31 15.27 -19.55
N ASP A 187 4.39 16.20 -19.39
CA ASP A 187 4.68 17.61 -19.15
C ASP A 187 4.59 17.89 -17.65
N ASP A 188 5.57 18.68 -17.24
CA ASP A 188 5.55 19.65 -16.15
C ASP A 188 6.03 19.22 -14.76
N ASP A 189 7.23 19.74 -14.51
CA ASP A 189 7.46 20.82 -13.57
C ASP A 189 7.54 20.46 -12.09
N ASP A 190 8.80 20.55 -11.65
CA ASP A 190 9.19 21.04 -10.34
C ASP A 190 8.39 22.30 -10.01
N ASP A 191 7.52 22.21 -9.02
CA ASP A 191 7.14 23.38 -8.24
C ASP A 191 7.14 23.03 -6.76
N GLU A 192 7.69 24.00 -6.04
CA GLU A 192 8.25 23.94 -4.71
C GLU A 192 7.19 23.88 -3.60
N ASP A 193 7.72 23.69 -2.41
CA ASP A 193 7.03 23.61 -1.13
C ASP A 193 6.04 24.76 -0.87
N ASP A 194 4.91 24.46 -0.22
CA ASP A 194 4.32 25.42 0.72
C ASP A 194 3.60 24.73 1.88
N GLU A 195 4.09 25.03 3.09
CA GLU A 195 3.48 24.69 4.37
C GLU A 195 2.46 25.77 4.73
N GLY A 196 1.18 25.41 4.91
CA GLY A 196 0.18 26.40 5.29
C GLY A 196 -1.05 25.82 5.98
N ASN A 197 -1.14 26.06 7.28
CA ASN A 197 -2.15 25.55 8.20
C ASN A 197 -3.40 26.48 8.27
N ASN A 198 -4.59 25.90 8.15
CA ASN A 198 -5.86 26.20 8.87
C ASN A 198 -6.47 27.64 8.94
N SER A 199 -7.71 27.82 8.43
CA SER A 199 -8.92 28.21 9.22
C SER A 199 -10.16 28.50 8.34
N ASN A 200 -11.34 28.28 8.94
CA ASN A 200 -12.69 28.37 8.36
C ASN A 200 -13.21 29.81 8.15
N GLN A 201 -13.96 30.05 7.07
CA GLN A 201 -15.37 30.56 7.08
C GLN A 201 -15.92 30.87 5.66
N ILE A 202 -16.91 30.06 5.23
CA ILE A 202 -18.29 30.41 4.79
C ILE A 202 -18.51 31.77 4.06
N ASN A 203 -18.89 31.80 2.76
CA ASN A 203 -20.30 31.90 2.25
C ASN A 203 -20.44 32.09 0.72
N GLU A 204 -21.54 31.54 0.19
CA GLU A 204 -22.41 31.97 -0.94
C GLU A 204 -22.00 31.87 -2.44
N THR A 205 -22.59 30.85 -3.08
CA THR A 205 -23.41 30.80 -4.31
C THR A 205 -23.28 31.89 -5.39
N PHE A 206 -23.01 31.47 -6.65
CA PHE A 206 -23.79 31.90 -7.83
C PHE A 206 -23.68 30.86 -8.97
N ASP A 207 -24.81 30.71 -9.66
CA ASP A 207 -25.19 29.76 -10.70
C ASP A 207 -24.81 30.30 -12.08
N ASP A 208 -24.31 29.48 -13.02
CA ASP A 208 -24.78 29.57 -14.41
C ASP A 208 -24.42 28.35 -15.28
N SER A 209 -25.36 28.05 -16.16
CA SER A 209 -25.48 26.83 -16.95
C SER A 209 -25.02 27.01 -18.41
N GLN A 210 -25.02 25.86 -19.13
CA GLN A 210 -25.12 25.65 -20.60
C GLN A 210 -23.79 25.31 -21.33
N ASN A 211 -23.51 24.10 -21.84
CA ASN A 211 -24.22 23.13 -22.70
C ASN A 211 -24.10 23.45 -24.22
N LYS A 212 -23.38 22.59 -24.99
CA LYS A 212 -23.49 22.35 -26.46
C LYS A 212 -22.51 21.24 -26.87
N GLN A 213 -22.94 19.98 -26.97
CA GLN A 213 -23.45 19.26 -28.15
C GLN A 213 -22.46 18.94 -29.29
N LYS A 214 -22.14 17.63 -29.37
CA LYS A 214 -22.27 16.70 -30.51
C LYS A 214 -21.58 17.04 -31.85
N LYS A 215 -20.68 16.13 -32.28
CA LYS A 215 -20.72 15.59 -33.64
C LYS A 215 -20.09 14.19 -33.76
N THR A 216 -20.95 13.27 -34.19
CA THR A 216 -20.68 11.90 -34.64
C THR A 216 -20.18 11.90 -36.09
N SER A 217 -19.39 10.89 -36.50
CA SER A 217 -19.79 9.82 -37.45
C SER A 217 -18.69 9.33 -38.42
N LEU A 218 -18.78 8.01 -38.69
CA LEU A 218 -18.24 7.19 -39.80
C LEU A 218 -16.74 6.81 -39.79
N LYS A 219 -16.29 5.67 -40.32
CA LYS A 219 -16.75 4.26 -40.47
C LYS A 219 -15.64 3.59 -41.29
N ASN A 220 -15.20 2.38 -40.91
CA ASN A 220 -14.55 1.34 -41.72
C ASN A 220 -13.15 1.69 -42.32
N SER A 221 -12.14 0.83 -42.36
CA SER A 221 -12.12 -0.60 -42.69
C SER A 221 -10.70 -1.16 -42.48
N ASN A 222 -10.61 -2.48 -42.30
CA ASN A 222 -9.51 -3.36 -42.73
C ASN A 222 -8.09 -3.08 -42.22
N LEU A 223 -7.51 -4.00 -41.43
CA LEU A 223 -6.68 -5.10 -41.94
C LEU A 223 -6.17 -5.97 -40.79
N SER A 224 -6.02 -7.26 -41.12
CA SER A 224 -5.21 -8.28 -40.46
C SER A 224 -3.93 -7.79 -39.78
N ASN A 225 -3.72 -8.21 -38.53
CA ASN A 225 -2.46 -8.75 -37.99
C ASN A 225 -2.49 -8.73 -36.45
N THR A 226 -2.95 -9.80 -35.81
CA THR A 226 -2.98 -9.88 -34.35
C THR A 226 -2.52 -11.24 -33.86
N LEU A 227 -1.22 -11.33 -33.58
CA LEU A 227 -0.64 -12.43 -32.80
C LEU A 227 0.45 -11.99 -31.82
N SER A 228 0.81 -10.69 -31.74
CA SER A 228 1.96 -10.22 -30.96
C SER A 228 1.69 -9.14 -29.90
N GLU A 229 0.51 -8.51 -29.84
CA GLU A 229 0.32 -7.29 -29.04
C GLU A 229 -0.23 -7.50 -27.61
N THR A 230 -0.85 -8.65 -27.32
CA THR A 230 -1.44 -8.94 -25.99
C THR A 230 -0.40 -9.09 -24.87
N LYS A 231 0.84 -9.45 -25.18
CA LYS A 231 1.93 -9.52 -24.19
C LYS A 231 2.49 -8.15 -23.83
N VAL A 232 2.32 -7.15 -24.69
CA VAL A 232 3.01 -5.86 -24.57
C VAL A 232 2.27 -4.94 -23.59
N ASN A 233 0.93 -4.96 -23.55
CA ASN A 233 0.16 -4.04 -22.73
C ASN A 233 0.14 -4.34 -21.21
N ALA A 234 0.04 -5.61 -20.78
CA ALA A 234 0.12 -5.94 -19.35
C ALA A 234 1.52 -5.64 -18.77
N ASP A 235 2.55 -5.88 -19.57
CA ASP A 235 3.96 -5.74 -19.18
C ASP A 235 4.42 -4.27 -19.21
N ILE A 236 3.79 -3.39 -20.01
CA ILE A 236 4.06 -1.94 -20.02
C ILE A 236 3.33 -1.24 -18.88
N LEU A 237 2.05 -1.55 -18.63
CA LEU A 237 1.24 -0.87 -17.61
C LEU A 237 1.69 -1.21 -16.18
N SER A 238 2.35 -2.36 -15.99
CA SER A 238 3.00 -2.73 -14.74
C SER A 238 4.47 -2.30 -14.65
N ARG A 239 5.06 -1.63 -15.64
CA ARG A 239 6.45 -1.14 -15.52
C ARG A 239 6.49 0.25 -14.92
N SER A 240 5.71 1.20 -15.45
CA SER A 240 5.77 2.60 -15.01
C SER A 240 5.41 2.79 -13.53
N ARG A 241 4.30 2.19 -13.07
CA ARG A 241 3.89 2.25 -11.65
C ARG A 241 4.96 1.74 -10.71
N ASN A 242 5.74 0.75 -11.15
CA ASN A 242 6.67 0.04 -10.28
C ASN A 242 8.08 0.62 -10.33
N ILE A 243 8.47 1.21 -11.46
CA ILE A 243 9.63 2.10 -11.52
C ILE A 243 9.43 3.28 -10.56
N GLU A 244 8.24 3.88 -10.55
CA GLU A 244 7.96 5.01 -9.65
C GLU A 244 7.91 4.59 -8.18
N GLN A 245 7.41 3.39 -7.86
CA GLN A 245 7.52 2.85 -6.51
C GLN A 245 8.97 2.66 -6.07
N ILE A 246 9.82 2.11 -6.95
CA ILE A 246 11.26 1.96 -6.68
C ILE A 246 11.92 3.32 -6.48
N ARG A 247 11.60 4.30 -7.33
CA ARG A 247 12.11 5.68 -7.21
C ARG A 247 11.72 6.29 -5.87
N ASN A 248 10.46 6.12 -5.46
CA ASN A 248 9.97 6.58 -4.17
C ASN A 248 10.65 5.88 -2.98
N ILE A 249 10.90 4.56 -3.07
CA ILE A 249 11.65 3.80 -2.06
C ILE A 249 13.08 4.31 -1.96
N LYS A 250 13.79 4.47 -3.10
CA LYS A 250 15.14 5.03 -3.17
C LYS A 250 15.19 6.43 -2.55
N ARG A 251 14.27 7.32 -2.94
CA ARG A 251 14.16 8.68 -2.38
C ARG A 251 13.88 8.65 -0.88
N ARG A 252 13.06 7.71 -0.38
CA ARG A 252 12.81 7.54 1.06
C ARG A 252 14.05 7.03 1.80
N LEU A 253 14.79 6.08 1.24
CA LEU A 253 16.02 5.56 1.84
C LEU A 253 17.12 6.62 1.84
N ALA A 254 17.31 7.35 0.75
CA ALA A 254 18.24 8.47 0.69
C ALA A 254 17.92 9.51 1.77
N ARG A 255 16.65 9.90 1.93
CA ARG A 255 16.22 10.82 3.01
C ARG A 255 16.48 10.30 4.42
N ARG A 256 16.46 8.98 4.64
CA ARG A 256 16.80 8.38 5.95
C ARG A 256 18.29 8.32 6.23
N LEU A 257 19.13 8.37 5.20
CA LEU A 257 20.59 8.39 5.33
C LEU A 257 21.12 9.82 5.52
N VAL A 258 20.30 10.83 5.29
CA VAL A 258 20.63 12.22 5.55
C VAL A 258 20.20 12.54 6.99
N ALA A 259 21.16 12.94 7.82
CA ALA A 259 20.87 13.45 9.16
C ALA A 259 20.03 14.73 9.05
N SER A 260 18.95 14.80 9.81
CA SER A 260 18.10 15.98 9.88
C SER A 260 18.81 17.13 10.62
N THR A 261 18.38 18.36 10.35
CA THR A 261 18.86 19.55 11.05
C THR A 261 18.65 19.45 12.56
N ASP A 262 17.53 18.84 12.99
CA ASP A 262 17.23 18.62 14.40
C ASP A 262 18.21 17.62 15.04
N GLU A 263 18.49 16.48 14.39
CA GLU A 263 19.47 15.50 14.87
C GLU A 263 20.87 16.11 14.99
N ILE A 264 21.26 16.96 14.03
CA ILE A 264 22.52 17.71 14.10
C ILE A 264 22.49 18.69 15.28
N SER A 265 21.39 19.41 15.47
CA SER A 265 21.25 20.41 16.56
C SER A 265 21.25 19.77 17.94
N GLU A 266 20.57 18.64 18.12
CA GLU A 266 20.58 17.86 19.37
C GLU A 266 22.00 17.39 19.72
N LEU A 267 22.76 16.99 18.71
CA LEU A 267 24.15 16.56 18.89
C LEU A 267 25.07 17.72 19.31
N TYR A 268 24.87 18.93 18.75
CA TYR A 268 25.53 20.14 19.24
C TYR A 268 25.13 20.49 20.68
N ARG A 269 23.84 20.36 21.03
CA ARG A 269 23.36 20.60 22.40
C ARG A 269 24.02 19.63 23.38
N PHE A 270 24.00 18.33 23.05
CA PHE A 270 24.62 17.29 23.86
C PHE A 270 26.13 17.53 24.08
N ALA A 271 26.83 17.94 23.02
CA ALA A 271 28.25 18.31 23.09
C ALA A 271 28.52 19.49 24.04
N SER A 272 27.62 20.48 24.07
CA SER A 272 27.76 21.64 24.96
C SER A 272 27.51 21.32 26.43
N GLU A 273 26.64 20.34 26.71
CA GLU A 273 26.25 19.94 28.07
C GLU A 273 27.22 18.93 28.70
N THR A 274 28.08 18.29 27.89
CA THR A 274 28.98 17.23 28.34
C THR A 274 30.44 17.72 28.38
N PRO A 275 31.01 18.02 29.56
CA PRO A 275 32.40 18.46 29.66
C PRO A 275 33.38 17.38 29.18
N ASN A 276 34.49 17.79 28.54
CA ASN A 276 35.54 16.91 27.98
C ASN A 276 35.09 16.00 26.82
N TYR A 277 34.05 16.39 26.10
CA TYR A 277 33.59 15.72 24.89
C TYR A 277 34.24 16.37 23.66
N ILE A 278 35.13 15.67 22.96
CA ILE A 278 35.76 16.21 21.74
C ILE A 278 34.79 16.00 20.58
N VAL A 279 34.42 17.09 19.92
CA VAL A 279 33.50 17.08 18.79
C VAL A 279 34.15 17.74 17.58
N ARG A 280 34.42 16.95 16.54
CA ARG A 280 34.79 17.48 15.23
C ARG A 280 33.75 17.06 14.21
N PHE A 281 33.03 18.04 13.68
CA PHE A 281 32.16 17.85 12.52
C PHE A 281 32.90 18.29 11.26
N THR A 282 32.87 17.46 10.22
CA THR A 282 33.20 17.95 8.89
C THR A 282 32.23 17.35 7.90
N LEU A 283 31.69 18.22 7.05
CA LEU A 283 30.48 17.95 6.33
C LEU A 283 30.61 18.46 4.89
N ILE A 284 31.34 17.74 4.04
CA ILE A 284 31.18 17.77 2.58
C ILE A 284 31.67 16.45 1.94
N PRO A 285 30.91 15.77 1.04
CA PRO A 285 29.47 15.89 0.80
C PRO A 285 28.63 14.91 1.65
N ASN A 286 29.28 14.00 2.41
CA ASN A 286 28.66 12.97 3.26
C ASN A 286 29.34 12.97 4.64
N VAL A 287 28.59 13.20 5.72
CA VAL A 287 29.04 13.52 7.09
C VAL A 287 29.91 12.42 7.73
N VAL A 288 30.94 12.80 8.50
CA VAL A 288 31.53 11.96 9.56
C VAL A 288 31.41 12.69 10.90
N VAL A 289 30.86 12.01 11.91
CA VAL A 289 30.91 12.45 13.31
C VAL A 289 31.62 11.39 14.13
N VAL A 290 32.66 11.81 14.86
CA VAL A 290 33.32 10.99 15.87
C VAL A 290 33.28 11.74 17.19
N ALA A 291 32.85 11.03 18.22
CA ALA A 291 32.62 11.56 19.54
C ALA A 291 33.12 10.57 20.60
N PHE A 292 33.97 11.04 21.49
CA PHE A 292 34.55 10.26 22.57
C PHE A 292 34.67 11.14 23.82
N SER A 293 34.58 10.52 25.00
CA SER A 293 35.16 11.13 26.20
C SER A 293 36.69 11.15 26.06
N ASN A 294 37.35 12.07 26.77
CA ASN A 294 38.83 12.07 26.83
C ASN A 294 39.42 10.71 27.23
N GLU A 295 38.72 9.93 28.06
CA GLU A 295 39.13 8.58 28.46
C GLU A 295 39.13 7.61 27.26
N SER A 296 38.06 7.59 26.46
CA SER A 296 37.95 6.70 25.30
C SER A 296 38.91 7.06 24.15
N MET A 297 39.26 8.35 23.99
CA MET A 297 40.29 8.77 23.02
C MET A 297 41.68 8.25 23.39
N HIS A 298 41.97 8.10 24.69
CA HIS A 298 43.26 7.59 25.12
C HIS A 298 43.42 6.10 24.79
N GLU A 299 42.35 5.32 24.87
CA GLU A 299 42.32 3.92 24.44
C GLU A 299 42.44 3.77 22.92
N PHE A 300 41.78 4.64 22.15
CA PHE A 300 41.83 4.58 20.68
C PHE A 300 43.22 4.88 20.11
N ASN A 301 43.99 5.77 20.76
CA ASN A 301 45.38 6.07 20.37
C ASN A 301 46.39 4.97 20.75
N LEU A 302 45.97 3.94 21.49
CA LEU A 302 46.81 2.80 21.89
C LEU A 302 46.63 1.57 20.98
N LEU A 303 45.69 1.62 20.02
CA LEU A 303 45.46 0.61 18.97
C LEU A 303 46.15 1.02 17.67
#